data_AF-A0A9Q0WC82-F1
#
_entry.id   AF-A0A9Q0WC82-F1
#
_cell.length_a   1.000
_cell.length_b   1.000
_cell.length_c   1.000
_cell.angle_alpha   90.00
_cell.angle_beta   90.00
_cell.angle_gamma   90.00
#
_symmetry.space_group_name_H-M   'P 1'
#
loop_
_entity.id
_entity.type
_entity.pdbx_description
1 polymer ?
#
loop_
_entity_poly.entity_id
_entity_poly.type
_entity_poly.pdbx_seq_one_letter_code
_entity_poly.pdbx_strand_id
1 'polypeptide(L)'
;MNSRDVMIGKELVRLILGFLADPSLDIEATKRHGAVQCLLNLKVLETMELIAVSYSLSLSDGEILKVDAKSMIRWDKECSKFLTQKMDEAGGQKSLIEYATFFSNVISRGVLWDKEDKIKALSELTKLAFVLKFDEQAVQFLMKSNNLQTFPEDEEFLAAAFPSV
;
A
#
# COMPACT_ATOMS: atom_id res chain seq x y z
N MET A 1 0.19 19.28 7.87
CA MET A 1 -0.25 17.87 7.78
C MET A 1 0.98 16.98 7.74
N ASN A 2 1.01 15.92 8.54
CA ASN A 2 2.11 14.96 8.51
C ASN A 2 2.04 14.16 7.20
N SER A 3 3.16 14.02 6.48
CA SER A 3 3.25 13.25 5.21
C SER A 3 2.72 11.81 5.37
N ARG A 4 2.84 11.25 6.57
CA ARG A 4 2.25 9.95 6.96
C ARG A 4 0.72 9.94 6.92
N ASP A 5 0.05 10.96 7.46
CA ASP A 5 -1.41 11.00 7.56
C ASP A 5 -2.07 11.11 6.18
N VAL A 6 -1.33 11.66 5.20
CA VAL A 6 -1.74 11.77 3.80
C VAL A 6 -1.57 10.44 3.06
N MET A 7 -0.52 9.67 3.38
CA MET A 7 -0.16 8.44 2.65
C MET A 7 -0.81 7.18 3.23
N ILE A 8 -0.81 7.03 4.57
CA ILE A 8 -1.34 5.86 5.28
C ILE A 8 -2.52 6.32 6.15
N GLY A 9 -3.58 6.76 5.46
CA GLY A 9 -4.80 7.25 6.08
C GLY A 9 -5.87 6.17 6.30
N LYS A 10 -6.93 6.54 7.03
CA LYS A 10 -8.06 5.67 7.35
C LYS A 10 -8.67 4.98 6.13
N GLU A 11 -8.89 5.71 5.05
CA GLU A 11 -9.58 5.19 3.86
C GLU A 11 -8.72 4.17 3.08
N LEU A 12 -7.39 4.30 3.11
CA LEU A 12 -6.51 3.25 2.57
C LEU A 12 -6.66 1.97 3.39
N VAL A 13 -6.63 2.08 4.72
CA VAL A 13 -6.75 0.93 5.62
C VAL A 13 -8.12 0.26 5.46
N ARG A 14 -9.19 1.05 5.37
CA ARG A 14 -10.55 0.56 5.11
C ARG A 14 -10.64 -0.19 3.79
N LEU A 15 -10.10 0.38 2.71
CA LEU A 15 -10.07 -0.28 1.40
C LEU A 15 -9.34 -1.63 1.46
N ILE A 16 -8.20 -1.68 2.14
CA ILE A 16 -7.42 -2.92 2.28
C ILE A 16 -8.19 -3.95 3.12
N LEU A 17 -8.77 -3.56 4.25
CA LEU A 17 -9.58 -4.47 5.08
C LEU A 17 -10.75 -5.04 4.29
N GLY A 18 -11.49 -4.19 3.58
CA GLY A 18 -12.61 -4.65 2.75
C GLY A 18 -12.20 -5.56 1.59
N PHE A 19 -11.00 -5.38 1.03
CA PHE A 19 -10.42 -6.31 0.06
C PHE A 19 -10.06 -7.66 0.71
N LEU A 20 -9.37 -7.63 1.84
CA LEU A 20 -8.94 -8.83 2.56
C LEU A 20 -10.12 -9.62 3.17
N ALA A 21 -11.25 -8.96 3.39
CA ALA A 21 -12.49 -9.53 3.88
C ALA A 21 -13.26 -10.33 2.81
N ASP A 22 -12.82 -10.33 1.56
CA ASP A 22 -13.40 -11.15 0.50
C ASP A 22 -13.39 -12.64 0.92
N PRO A 23 -14.56 -13.30 0.98
CA PRO A 23 -14.67 -14.70 1.40
C PRO A 23 -13.79 -15.67 0.59
N SER A 24 -13.45 -15.34 -0.65
CA SER A 24 -12.58 -16.16 -1.50
C SER A 24 -11.11 -16.17 -1.05
N LEU A 25 -10.70 -15.22 -0.20
CA LEU A 25 -9.34 -15.14 0.34
C LEU A 25 -9.15 -15.94 1.62
N ASP A 26 -10.24 -16.30 2.31
CA ASP A 26 -10.26 -17.06 3.57
C ASP A 26 -9.27 -16.51 4.62
N ILE A 27 -9.33 -15.19 4.86
CA ILE A 27 -8.45 -14.49 5.81
C ILE A 27 -9.25 -14.10 7.04
N GLU A 28 -8.92 -14.71 8.18
CA GLU A 28 -9.50 -14.38 9.48
C GLU A 28 -9.21 -12.94 9.89
N ALA A 29 -10.12 -12.33 10.67
CA ALA A 29 -10.03 -10.93 11.10
C ALA A 29 -8.70 -10.59 11.77
N THR A 30 -8.17 -11.47 12.62
CA THR A 30 -6.87 -11.30 13.28
C THR A 30 -5.70 -11.16 12.29
N LYS A 31 -5.72 -11.92 11.19
CA LYS A 31 -4.71 -11.84 10.13
C LYS A 31 -4.88 -10.60 9.28
N ARG A 32 -6.12 -10.20 8.97
CA ARG A 32 -6.41 -8.94 8.26
C ARG A 32 -5.91 -7.74 9.08
N HIS A 33 -6.25 -7.69 10.36
CA HIS A 33 -5.80 -6.66 11.30
C HIS A 33 -4.28 -6.65 11.41
N GLY A 34 -3.63 -7.82 11.52
CA GLY A 34 -2.17 -7.92 11.52
C GLY A 34 -1.52 -7.34 10.27
N ALA A 35 -2.08 -7.63 9.08
CA ALA A 35 -1.57 -7.10 7.81
C ALA A 35 -1.64 -5.57 7.75
N VAL A 36 -2.74 -4.97 8.19
CA VAL A 36 -2.86 -3.50 8.24
C VAL A 36 -2.14 -2.87 9.42
N GLN A 37 -1.95 -3.57 10.54
CA GLN A 37 -1.14 -3.11 11.66
C GLN A 37 0.31 -2.87 11.23
N CYS A 38 0.85 -3.73 10.35
CA CYS A 38 2.16 -3.52 9.75
C CYS A 38 2.25 -2.19 8.98
N LEU A 39 1.18 -1.79 8.27
CA LEU A 39 1.09 -0.48 7.59
C LEU A 39 0.99 0.66 8.60
N LEU A 40 0.13 0.50 9.61
CA LEU A 40 -0.08 1.50 10.66
C LEU A 40 1.17 1.75 11.49
N ASN A 41 2.10 0.79 11.57
CA ASN A 41 3.35 0.93 12.32
C ASN A 41 4.49 1.56 11.50
N LEU A 42 4.29 1.84 10.20
CA LEU A 42 5.37 2.31 9.33
C LEU A 42 5.88 3.70 9.71
N LYS A 43 7.19 3.84 9.72
CA LYS A 43 7.87 5.13 9.68
C LYS A 43 8.04 5.56 8.23
N VAL A 44 7.26 6.56 7.80
CA VAL A 44 7.41 7.17 6.47
C VAL A 44 8.64 8.08 6.48
N LEU A 45 9.54 7.89 5.53
CA LEU A 45 10.76 8.66 5.35
C LEU A 45 10.80 9.17 3.91
N GLU A 46 10.87 10.48 3.76
CA GLU A 46 10.81 11.15 2.47
C GLU A 46 12.22 11.54 1.98
N THR A 47 12.53 11.29 0.71
CA THR A 47 13.82 11.61 0.06
C THR A 47 13.60 12.50 -1.15
N MET A 48 14.59 13.34 -1.50
CA MET A 48 14.50 14.16 -2.72
C MET A 48 14.86 13.37 -3.98
N GLU A 49 15.76 12.39 -3.84
CA GLU A 49 16.25 11.55 -4.93
C GLU A 49 15.55 10.19 -4.98
N LEU A 50 15.59 9.56 -6.15
CA LEU A 50 15.15 8.18 -6.36
C LEU A 50 15.93 7.22 -5.46
N ILE A 51 15.25 6.19 -4.96
CA ILE A 51 15.86 5.15 -4.15
C ILE A 51 16.57 4.16 -5.08
N ALA A 52 17.90 4.21 -5.07
CA ALA A 52 18.73 3.23 -5.77
C ALA A 52 18.73 1.89 -5.02
N VAL A 53 18.47 0.80 -5.74
CA VAL A 53 18.51 -0.57 -5.25
C VAL A 53 19.49 -1.34 -6.12
N SER A 54 20.54 -1.88 -5.52
CA SER A 54 21.47 -2.79 -6.18
C SER A 54 21.43 -4.11 -5.43
N TYR A 55 21.23 -5.22 -6.14
CA TYR A 55 21.36 -6.55 -5.57
C TYR A 55 22.05 -7.50 -6.55
N SER A 56 22.65 -8.55 -6.02
CA SER A 56 23.31 -9.59 -6.79
C SER A 56 22.61 -10.92 -6.51
N LEU A 57 22.19 -11.61 -7.56
CA LEU A 57 21.61 -12.95 -7.49
C LEU A 57 22.62 -13.96 -8.00
N SER A 58 23.00 -14.92 -7.16
CA SER A 58 23.71 -16.11 -7.61
C SER A 58 22.72 -17.06 -8.27
N LEU A 59 22.92 -17.31 -9.56
CA LEU A 59 22.17 -18.30 -10.32
C LEU A 59 22.71 -19.71 -10.02
N SER A 60 21.91 -20.72 -10.32
CA SER A 60 22.24 -22.12 -10.03
C SER A 60 23.47 -22.65 -10.77
N ASP A 61 23.86 -22.00 -11.87
CA ASP A 61 25.06 -22.31 -12.66
C ASP A 61 26.31 -21.56 -12.16
N GLY A 62 26.20 -20.79 -11.08
CA GLY A 62 27.29 -20.02 -10.49
C GLY A 62 27.47 -18.62 -11.10
N GLU A 63 26.68 -18.24 -12.11
CA GLU A 63 26.66 -16.87 -12.62
C GLU A 63 26.09 -15.91 -11.56
N ILE A 64 26.64 -14.69 -11.47
CA ILE A 64 26.13 -13.66 -10.58
C ILE A 64 25.47 -12.58 -11.42
N LEU A 65 24.15 -12.49 -11.35
CA LEU A 65 23.37 -11.43 -11.98
C LEU A 65 23.32 -10.21 -11.05
N LYS A 66 23.97 -9.11 -11.44
CA LYS A 66 23.83 -7.82 -10.77
C LYS A 66 22.65 -7.06 -11.35
N VAL A 67 21.69 -6.68 -10.51
CA VAL A 67 20.53 -5.87 -10.88
C VAL A 67 20.62 -4.53 -10.17
N ASP A 68 20.71 -3.47 -10.98
CA ASP A 68 20.60 -2.08 -10.53
C ASP A 68 19.23 -1.53 -10.94
N ALA A 69 18.42 -1.13 -9.96
CA ALA A 69 17.09 -0.57 -10.15
C ALA A 69 16.96 0.78 -9.42
N LYS A 70 16.11 1.66 -9.93
CA LYS A 70 15.70 2.89 -9.25
C LYS A 70 14.21 2.82 -8.99
N SER A 71 13.79 3.05 -7.75
CA SER A 71 12.38 3.07 -7.36
C SER A 71 12.05 4.39 -6.68
N MET A 72 10.82 4.88 -6.91
CA MET A 72 10.30 6.02 -6.16
C MET A 72 9.94 5.63 -4.72
N ILE A 73 9.55 4.37 -4.51
CA ILE A 73 8.99 3.90 -3.24
C ILE A 73 9.58 2.55 -2.87
N ARG A 74 9.89 2.37 -1.59
CA ARG A 74 10.34 1.08 -1.04
C ARG A 74 9.77 0.88 0.37
N TRP A 75 9.19 -0.29 0.58
CA TRP A 75 8.82 -0.76 1.91
C TRP A 75 9.87 -1.77 2.40
N ASP A 76 10.59 -1.39 3.44
CA ASP A 76 11.43 -2.26 4.24
C ASP A 76 10.63 -2.79 5.43
N LYS A 77 10.16 -4.04 5.33
CA LYS A 77 9.34 -4.69 6.35
C LYS A 77 10.11 -4.91 7.65
N GLU A 78 11.38 -5.29 7.56
CA GLU A 78 12.22 -5.62 8.73
C GLU A 78 12.41 -4.39 9.62
N CYS A 79 12.65 -3.24 9.00
CA CYS A 79 12.83 -1.98 9.73
C CYS A 79 11.52 -1.21 9.97
N SER A 80 10.37 -1.70 9.51
CA SER A 80 9.10 -0.95 9.48
C SER A 80 9.24 0.45 8.87
N LYS A 81 10.02 0.57 7.78
CA LYS A 81 10.28 1.84 7.10
C LYS A 81 9.62 1.86 5.73
N PHE A 82 8.94 2.98 5.45
CA PHE A 82 8.39 3.28 4.13
C PHE A 82 9.17 4.45 3.55
N LEU A 83 10.12 4.14 2.67
CA LEU A 83 10.94 5.11 1.98
C LEU A 83 10.17 5.59 0.76
N THR A 84 10.02 6.89 0.59
CA THR A 84 9.38 7.47 -0.57
C THR A 84 10.12 8.69 -1.08
N GLN A 85 10.19 8.84 -2.40
CA GLN A 85 10.62 10.08 -3.01
C GLN A 85 9.52 11.13 -2.84
N LYS A 86 9.89 12.40 -2.63
CA LYS A 86 8.95 13.51 -2.69
C LYS A 86 8.26 13.52 -4.05
N MET A 87 6.92 13.54 -4.02
CA MET A 87 6.11 13.59 -5.22
C MET A 87 6.37 14.89 -6.00
N ASP A 88 6.56 14.78 -7.30
CA ASP A 88 6.65 15.94 -8.20
C ASP A 88 5.24 16.49 -8.48
N GLU A 89 4.81 17.43 -7.63
CA GLU A 89 3.52 18.09 -7.76
C GLU A 89 3.40 18.95 -9.04
N ALA A 90 4.52 19.43 -9.59
CA ALA A 90 4.54 20.27 -10.78
C ALA A 90 4.35 19.47 -12.08
N GLY A 91 4.66 18.18 -12.08
CA GLY A 91 4.54 17.30 -13.26
C GLY A 91 3.11 16.84 -13.59
N GLY A 92 2.10 17.31 -12.85
CA GLY A 92 0.68 17.12 -13.17
C GLY A 92 0.24 15.65 -13.15
N GLN A 93 -0.69 15.29 -14.06
CA GLN A 93 -1.34 13.96 -14.07
C GLN A 93 -0.37 12.81 -14.32
N LYS A 94 0.69 13.04 -15.12
CA LYS A 94 1.70 12.02 -15.39
C LYS A 94 2.47 11.65 -14.12
N SER A 95 3.00 12.64 -13.41
CA SER A 95 3.74 12.40 -12.16
C SER A 95 2.83 11.78 -11.09
N LEU A 96 1.55 12.18 -11.06
CA LEU A 96 0.56 11.58 -10.17
C LEU A 96 0.33 10.09 -10.45
N ILE A 97 0.09 9.70 -11.70
CA ILE A 97 -0.19 8.30 -12.02
C ILE A 97 1.06 7.42 -11.87
N GLU A 98 2.25 7.94 -12.18
CA GLU A 98 3.52 7.24 -11.95
C GLU A 98 3.71 6.95 -10.46
N TYR A 99 3.59 7.98 -9.62
CA TYR A 99 3.72 7.83 -8.17
C TYR A 99 2.67 6.87 -7.60
N ALA A 100 1.40 7.04 -7.99
CA ALA A 100 0.31 6.17 -7.56
C ALA A 100 0.55 4.70 -7.93
N THR A 101 1.15 4.43 -9.10
CA THR A 101 1.48 3.08 -9.56
C THR A 101 2.57 2.44 -8.71
N PHE A 102 3.63 3.18 -8.39
CA PHE A 102 4.67 2.67 -7.48
C PHE A 102 4.12 2.46 -6.07
N PHE A 103 3.32 3.41 -5.58
CA PHE A 103 2.74 3.38 -4.24
C PHE A 103 1.86 2.15 -4.08
N SER A 104 0.90 1.99 -4.98
CA SER A 104 -0.06 0.89 -4.94
C SER A 104 0.61 -0.47 -5.05
N ASN A 105 1.62 -0.59 -5.93
CA ASN A 105 2.35 -1.85 -6.08
C ASN A 105 3.12 -2.21 -4.80
N VAL A 106 3.84 -1.25 -4.20
CA VAL A 106 4.61 -1.50 -2.98
C VAL A 106 3.69 -1.86 -1.80
N ILE A 107 2.57 -1.15 -1.63
CA ILE A 107 1.59 -1.45 -0.59
C ILE A 107 1.00 -2.85 -0.79
N SER A 108 0.52 -3.17 -1.98
CA SER A 108 -0.12 -4.46 -2.27
C SER A 108 0.84 -5.64 -2.11
N ARG A 109 2.09 -5.52 -2.59
CA ARG A 109 3.11 -6.57 -2.37
C ARG A 109 3.45 -6.73 -0.90
N GLY A 110 3.40 -5.65 -0.13
CA GLY A 110 3.65 -5.70 1.30
C GLY A 110 2.52 -6.38 2.08
N VAL A 111 1.26 -6.08 1.74
CA VAL A 111 0.08 -6.68 2.38
C VAL A 111 -0.11 -8.14 1.98
N LEU A 112 0.01 -8.47 0.69
CA LEU A 112 -0.33 -9.78 0.10
C LEU A 112 0.93 -10.56 -0.32
N TRP A 113 2.00 -10.51 0.47
CA TRP A 113 3.28 -11.13 0.12
C TRP A 113 3.21 -12.66 -0.09
N ASP A 114 2.20 -13.32 0.48
CA ASP A 114 1.91 -14.75 0.37
C ASP A 114 0.82 -15.08 -0.68
N LYS A 115 0.25 -14.07 -1.37
CA LYS A 115 -0.86 -14.21 -2.33
C LYS A 115 -0.60 -13.41 -3.60
N GLU A 116 0.42 -13.83 -4.35
CA GLU A 116 0.95 -13.09 -5.50
C GLU A 116 -0.09 -12.83 -6.60
N ASP A 117 -1.03 -13.75 -6.82
CA ASP A 117 -2.11 -13.64 -7.80
C ASP A 117 -3.10 -12.51 -7.47
N LYS A 118 -3.19 -12.10 -6.19
CA LYS A 118 -4.11 -11.05 -5.71
C LYS A 118 -3.47 -9.66 -5.69
N ILE A 119 -2.14 -9.58 -5.76
CA ILE A 119 -1.38 -8.31 -5.67
C ILE A 119 -1.85 -7.30 -6.72
N LYS A 120 -2.07 -7.76 -7.96
CA LYS A 120 -2.49 -6.88 -9.06
C LYS A 120 -3.85 -6.25 -8.78
N ALA A 121 -4.81 -7.02 -8.28
CA ALA A 121 -6.16 -6.53 -7.99
C ALA A 121 -6.15 -5.44 -6.91
N LEU A 122 -5.47 -5.69 -5.78
CA LEU A 122 -5.35 -4.68 -4.72
C LEU A 122 -4.56 -3.45 -5.19
N SER A 123 -3.53 -3.64 -6.04
CA SER A 123 -2.74 -2.53 -6.59
C SER A 123 -3.60 -1.60 -7.46
N GLU A 124 -4.44 -2.13 -8.35
CA GLU A 124 -5.30 -1.30 -9.19
C GLU A 124 -6.34 -0.51 -8.37
N LEU A 125 -6.94 -1.12 -7.36
CA LEU A 125 -7.87 -0.45 -6.44
C LEU A 125 -7.17 0.66 -5.63
N THR A 126 -6.01 0.34 -5.07
CA THR A 126 -5.22 1.29 -4.27
C THR A 126 -4.74 2.46 -5.12
N LYS A 127 -4.34 2.21 -6.37
CA LYS A 127 -3.95 3.25 -7.33
C LYS A 127 -5.10 4.19 -7.63
N LEU A 128 -6.30 3.65 -7.89
CA LEU A 128 -7.48 4.46 -8.15
C LEU A 128 -7.89 5.29 -6.92
N ALA A 129 -7.89 4.69 -5.73
CA ALA A 129 -8.15 5.39 -4.48
C ALA A 129 -7.13 6.52 -4.23
N PHE A 130 -5.85 6.29 -4.53
CA PHE A 130 -4.80 7.31 -4.42
C PHE A 130 -5.06 8.50 -5.36
N VAL A 131 -5.42 8.23 -6.63
CA VAL A 131 -5.77 9.29 -7.60
C VAL A 131 -7.00 10.08 -7.14
N LEU A 132 -7.94 9.43 -6.47
CA LEU A 132 -9.10 10.04 -5.82
C LEU A 132 -8.76 10.69 -4.46
N LYS A 133 -7.47 10.81 -4.13
CA LYS A 133 -6.94 11.42 -2.89
C LYS A 133 -7.48 10.77 -1.61
N PHE A 134 -7.87 9.50 -1.69
CA PHE A 134 -8.51 8.79 -0.58
C PHE A 134 -9.72 9.54 0.00
N ASP A 135 -10.48 10.23 -0.84
CA ASP A 135 -11.75 10.82 -0.43
C ASP A 135 -12.70 9.73 0.10
N GLU A 136 -13.27 9.94 1.28
CA GLU A 136 -14.07 8.92 1.96
C GLU A 136 -15.28 8.48 1.14
N GLN A 137 -16.02 9.42 0.53
CA GLN A 137 -17.21 9.07 -0.26
C GLN A 137 -16.82 8.33 -1.54
N ALA A 138 -15.74 8.77 -2.19
CA ALA A 138 -15.21 8.12 -3.38
C ALA A 138 -14.69 6.70 -3.10
N VAL A 139 -13.99 6.51 -1.98
CA VAL A 139 -13.49 5.18 -1.54
C VAL A 139 -14.65 4.26 -1.17
N GLN A 140 -15.66 4.76 -0.44
CA GLN A 140 -16.87 3.97 -0.14
C GLN A 140 -17.61 3.54 -1.41
N PHE A 141 -17.75 4.45 -2.38
CA PHE A 141 -18.34 4.11 -3.67
C PHE A 141 -17.50 3.06 -4.41
N LEU A 142 -16.17 3.23 -4.45
CA LEU A 142 -15.23 2.30 -5.07
C LEU A 142 -15.33 0.89 -4.46
N MET A 143 -15.39 0.80 -3.12
CA MET A 143 -15.57 -0.45 -2.42
C MET A 143 -16.88 -1.11 -2.80
N LYS A 144 -17.99 -0.36 -2.73
CA LYS A 144 -19.32 -0.85 -3.11
C LYS A 144 -19.38 -1.35 -4.55
N SER A 145 -18.79 -0.62 -5.51
CA SER A 145 -18.78 -1.02 -6.92
C SER A 145 -17.96 -2.29 -7.19
N ASN A 146 -17.05 -2.64 -6.28
CA ASN A 146 -16.23 -3.85 -6.34
C ASN A 146 -16.71 -4.94 -5.37
N ASN A 147 -17.91 -4.80 -4.78
CA ASN A 147 -18.47 -5.72 -3.78
C ASN A 147 -17.57 -5.94 -2.56
N LEU A 148 -16.78 -4.92 -2.19
CA LEU A 148 -15.94 -4.94 -1.00
C LEU A 148 -16.73 -4.37 0.18
N GLN A 149 -16.58 -5.01 1.33
CA GLN A 149 -17.17 -4.55 2.58
C GLN A 149 -16.25 -4.92 3.74
N THR A 150 -16.22 -4.07 4.76
CA THR A 150 -15.62 -4.35 6.06
C THR A 150 -16.65 -5.05 6.96
N PHE A 151 -16.18 -5.94 7.82
CA PHE A 151 -17.01 -6.54 8.86
C PHE A 151 -17.03 -5.67 10.13
N PRO A 152 -17.97 -5.89 11.07
CA PRO A 152 -18.05 -5.10 12.30
C PRO A 152 -16.73 -5.04 13.08
N GLU A 153 -15.99 -6.16 13.14
CA GLU A 153 -14.69 -6.22 13.82
C GLU A 153 -13.62 -5.36 13.13
N ASP A 154 -13.68 -5.25 11.79
CA ASP A 154 -12.78 -4.39 11.01
C ASP A 154 -13.12 -2.91 11.24
N GLU A 155 -14.40 -2.56 11.35
CA GLU A 155 -14.83 -1.19 11.66
C GLU A 155 -14.49 -0.78 13.11
N GLU A 156 -14.61 -1.68 14.08
CA GLU A 156 -14.14 -1.45 15.45
C GLU A 156 -12.63 -1.20 15.49
N PHE A 157 -11.85 -2.01 14.77
CA PHE A 157 -10.42 -1.82 14.63
C PHE A 157 -10.07 -0.46 13.99
N LEU A 158 -10.76 -0.09 12.90
CA LEU A 158 -10.59 1.20 12.24
C LEU A 158 -10.90 2.37 13.17
N ALA A 159 -11.99 2.29 13.94
CA ALA A 159 -12.38 3.32 14.90
C ALA A 159 -11.33 3.49 16.02
N ALA A 160 -10.73 2.38 16.49
CA ALA A 160 -9.66 2.43 17.48
C ALA A 160 -8.34 3.00 16.91
N ALA A 161 -8.00 2.66 15.68
CA ALA A 161 -6.78 3.12 15.01
C ALA A 161 -6.86 4.60 14.56
N PHE A 162 -8.06 5.08 14.24
CA PHE A 162 -8.33 6.45 13.79
C PHE A 162 -9.48 7.08 14.60
N PRO A 163 -9.23 7.44 15.88
CA PRO A 163 -10.26 8.05 16.71
C PRO A 163 -10.71 9.39 16.13
N SER A 164 -12.01 9.63 16.09
CA SER A 164 -12.57 10.93 15.73
C SER A 164 -12.07 11.98 16.73
N VAL A 165 -11.46 13.06 16.23
CA VAL A 165 -11.05 14.23 17.03
C VAL A 165 -12.27 15.07 17.40
#